data_AF-A0A2G2GIQ6-F1
#
_entry.id   AF-A0A2G2GIQ6-F1
#
_cell.length_a   1.000
_cell.length_b   1.000
_cell.length_c   1.000
_cell.angle_alpha   90.00
_cell.angle_beta   90.00
_cell.angle_gamma   90.00
#
_symmetry.space_group_name_H-M   'P 1'
#
loop_
_entity.id
_entity.type
_entity.pdbx_description
1 polymer ?
#
loop_
_entity_poly.entity_id
_entity_poly.type
_entity_poly.pdbx_seq_one_letter_code
_entity_poly.pdbx_strand_id
1 'polypeptide(L)'
;MYTLKPTEQAERSARLMESNVLIAGLKFRADNFKEFLDAIDKVETEEDIIGLRLVKDLNNDYDPNAIKVMGYIEIIGNPSVVSTFHIGFLPKPIARKLKDDGVNAERLFAALTKMSATPPKAHLDIYSA
;
A
#
# COMPACT_ATOMS: atom_id res chain seq x y z
N MET A 1 -19.17 -0.04 -4.46
CA MET A 1 -18.07 0.75 -5.04
C MET A 1 -17.33 1.32 -3.83
N TYR A 2 -16.22 0.72 -3.42
CA TYR A 2 -15.56 1.07 -2.16
C TYR A 2 -14.83 2.40 -2.31
N THR A 3 -15.06 3.32 -1.37
CA THR A 3 -14.32 4.58 -1.28
C THR A 3 -13.16 4.34 -0.32
N LEU A 4 -11.97 4.10 -0.87
CA LEU A 4 -10.74 4.07 -0.08
C LEU A 4 -10.53 5.48 0.46
N LYS A 5 -10.87 5.70 1.73
CA LYS A 5 -10.56 6.95 2.39
C LYS A 5 -9.04 7.01 2.54
N PRO A 6 -8.38 8.05 2.02
CA PRO A 6 -6.97 8.23 2.27
C PRO A 6 -6.78 8.46 3.76
N THR A 7 -6.03 7.56 4.38
CA THR A 7 -5.68 7.65 5.78
C THR A 7 -4.81 8.87 5.97
N GLU A 8 -5.35 9.82 6.72
CA GLU A 8 -4.73 11.06 7.15
C GLU A 8 -3.93 11.79 6.06
N GLN A 9 -4.62 12.71 5.36
CA GLN A 9 -4.04 13.83 4.59
C GLN A 9 -3.72 13.63 3.09
N ALA A 10 -4.41 12.78 2.32
CA ALA A 10 -4.28 12.88 0.84
C ALA A 10 -4.67 14.26 0.27
N GLU A 11 -5.59 14.97 0.94
CA GLU A 11 -6.07 16.29 0.49
C GLU A 11 -5.03 17.42 0.67
N ARG A 12 -3.95 17.19 1.43
CA ARG A 12 -2.84 18.14 1.61
C ARG A 12 -1.51 17.66 1.02
N SER A 13 -1.45 16.42 0.57
CA SER A 13 -0.23 15.84 0.00
C SER A 13 -0.21 16.05 -1.51
N ALA A 14 0.91 16.55 -2.03
CA ALA A 14 1.11 16.61 -3.47
C ALA A 14 1.14 15.17 -3.99
N ARG A 15 0.28 14.86 -4.97
CA ARG A 15 0.37 13.60 -5.72
C ARG A 15 1.75 13.57 -6.37
N LEU A 16 2.59 12.61 -5.97
CA LEU A 16 3.84 12.40 -6.68
C LEU A 16 3.48 11.92 -8.09
N MET A 17 4.24 12.34 -9.10
CA MET A 17 3.91 12.16 -10.52
C MET A 17 3.70 10.70 -10.97
N GLU A 18 3.87 9.72 -10.08
CA GLU A 18 3.71 8.29 -10.35
C GLU A 18 2.35 7.79 -9.89
N SER A 19 1.35 8.07 -10.73
CA SER A 19 0.05 7.42 -10.68
C SER A 19 0.09 6.04 -11.34
N ASN A 20 -0.68 5.10 -10.82
CA ASN A 20 -0.91 3.78 -11.41
C ASN A 20 0.34 2.88 -11.45
N VAL A 21 1.06 2.82 -10.33
CA VAL A 21 2.23 1.96 -10.13
C VAL A 21 1.75 0.52 -9.90
N LEU A 22 2.23 -0.42 -10.72
CA LEU A 22 1.99 -1.86 -10.53
C LEU A 22 2.83 -2.37 -9.34
N ILE A 23 2.19 -3.00 -8.36
CA ILE A 23 2.89 -3.64 -7.24
C ILE A 23 3.73 -4.81 -7.76
N ALA A 24 5.01 -4.82 -7.44
CA ALA A 24 5.93 -5.90 -7.77
C ALA A 24 5.86 -7.03 -6.73
N GLY A 25 6.09 -8.26 -7.18
CA GLY A 25 6.24 -9.41 -6.29
C GLY A 25 4.96 -10.00 -5.71
N LEU A 26 3.78 -9.51 -6.11
CA LEU A 26 2.46 -10.03 -5.70
C LEU A 26 2.33 -11.55 -5.82
N LYS A 27 2.84 -12.14 -6.92
CA LYS A 27 2.79 -13.59 -7.14
C LYS A 27 3.53 -14.41 -6.07
N PHE A 28 4.55 -13.83 -5.44
CA PHE A 28 5.31 -14.47 -4.35
C PHE A 28 4.67 -14.23 -2.98
N ARG A 29 3.61 -13.42 -2.94
CA ARG A 29 2.83 -13.03 -1.76
C ARG A 29 1.34 -13.27 -2.01
N ALA A 30 1.00 -14.24 -2.87
CA ALA A 30 -0.38 -14.48 -3.30
C ALA A 30 -1.31 -14.80 -2.12
N ASP A 31 -0.81 -15.56 -1.14
CA ASP A 31 -1.56 -15.89 0.08
C ASP A 31 -1.83 -14.64 0.93
N ASN A 32 -0.78 -13.85 1.23
CA ASN A 32 -0.94 -12.57 1.94
C ASN A 32 -1.87 -11.59 1.20
N PHE A 33 -1.81 -11.56 -0.13
CA PHE A 33 -2.66 -10.70 -0.94
C PHE A 33 -4.12 -11.19 -0.91
N LYS A 34 -4.34 -12.50 -0.95
CA LYS A 34 -5.67 -13.09 -0.79
C LYS A 34 -6.23 -12.81 0.60
N GLU A 35 -5.44 -12.98 1.67
CA GLU A 35 -5.84 -12.64 3.04
C GLU A 35 -6.22 -11.16 3.16
N PHE A 36 -5.47 -10.27 2.51
CA PHE A 36 -5.81 -8.86 2.46
C PHE A 36 -7.16 -8.62 1.75
N LEU A 37 -7.41 -9.26 0.60
CA LEU A 37 -8.70 -9.17 -0.09
C LEU A 37 -9.87 -9.73 0.75
N ASP A 38 -9.68 -10.90 1.35
CA ASP A 38 -10.68 -11.55 2.21
C ASP A 38 -10.97 -10.68 3.44
N ALA A 39 -9.97 -9.93 3.94
CA ALA A 39 -10.15 -9.02 5.05
C ALA A 39 -10.85 -7.71 4.62
N ILE A 40 -10.60 -7.20 3.40
CA ILE A 40 -11.35 -6.08 2.81
C ILE A 40 -12.84 -6.44 2.71
N ASP A 41 -13.17 -7.65 2.24
CA ASP A 41 -14.55 -8.08 2.06
C ASP A 41 -15.31 -8.28 3.38
N LYS A 42 -14.58 -8.43 4.50
CA LYS A 42 -15.14 -8.56 5.85
C LYS A 42 -15.35 -7.24 6.57
N VAL A 43 -14.94 -6.12 5.96
CA VAL A 43 -15.17 -4.80 6.54
C VAL A 43 -16.65 -4.46 6.45
N GLU A 44 -17.31 -4.37 7.61
CA GLU A 44 -18.78 -4.25 7.71
C GLU A 44 -19.26 -2.80 7.80
N THR A 45 -18.40 -1.85 8.20
CA THR A 45 -18.81 -0.47 8.48
C THR A 45 -18.13 0.55 7.56
N GLU A 46 -18.79 1.70 7.32
CA GLU A 46 -18.21 2.82 6.57
C GLU A 46 -17.14 3.61 7.37
N GLU A 47 -16.96 3.26 8.64
CA GLU A 47 -15.98 3.88 9.55
C GLU A 47 -14.64 3.14 9.55
N ASP A 48 -14.63 1.86 9.21
CA ASP A 48 -13.42 1.06 9.11
C ASP A 48 -12.47 1.60 8.02
N ILE A 49 -11.19 1.60 8.34
CA ILE A 49 -10.15 2.17 7.50
C ILE A 49 -9.40 1.04 6.81
N ILE A 50 -9.45 1.04 5.48
CA ILE A 50 -8.65 0.15 4.63
C ILE A 50 -7.62 0.99 3.91
N GLY A 51 -6.34 0.66 4.06
CA GLY A 51 -5.26 1.44 3.49
C GLY A 51 -4.06 0.63 3.03
N LEU A 52 -3.16 1.32 2.34
CA LEU A 52 -1.81 0.85 2.06
C LEU A 52 -0.83 1.77 2.76
N ARG A 53 0.21 1.18 3.35
CA ARG A 53 1.38 1.91 3.86
C ARG A 53 2.63 1.45 3.12
N LEU A 54 3.52 2.40 2.89
CA LEU A 54 4.81 2.17 2.26
C LEU A 54 5.88 2.15 3.35
N VAL A 55 6.66 1.06 3.41
CA VAL A 55 7.66 0.86 4.48
C VAL A 55 9.00 0.56 3.86
N LYS A 56 10.01 1.37 4.17
CA LYS A 56 11.37 1.11 3.70
C LYS A 56 11.91 -0.19 4.33
N ASP A 57 12.48 -1.05 3.49
CA ASP A 57 13.10 -2.30 3.91
C ASP A 57 14.62 -2.14 3.99
N LEU A 58 15.11 -1.74 5.17
CA LEU A 58 16.54 -1.47 5.39
C LEU A 58 17.41 -2.73 5.34
N ASN A 59 16.80 -3.90 5.49
CA ASN A 59 17.48 -5.20 5.55
C ASN A 59 17.28 -6.02 4.27
N ASN A 60 17.00 -5.37 3.14
CA ASN A 60 16.78 -6.07 1.89
C ASN A 60 18.11 -6.40 1.19
N ASP A 61 18.41 -7.69 1.04
CA ASP A 61 19.66 -8.16 0.43
C ASP A 61 19.79 -7.84 -1.07
N TYR A 62 18.68 -7.49 -1.76
CA TYR A 62 18.64 -7.34 -3.21
C TYR A 62 18.52 -5.89 -3.70
N ASP A 63 17.99 -5.00 -2.88
CA ASP A 63 17.83 -3.59 -3.20
C ASP A 63 17.81 -2.75 -1.91
N PRO A 64 18.85 -1.94 -1.63
CA PRO A 64 18.91 -1.10 -0.44
C PRO A 64 17.84 0.01 -0.41
N ASN A 65 17.14 0.23 -1.52
CA ASN A 65 16.04 1.19 -1.63
C ASN A 65 14.69 0.49 -1.64
N ALA A 66 14.61 -0.81 -1.35
CA ALA A 66 13.36 -1.55 -1.35
C ALA A 66 12.31 -0.90 -0.45
N ILE A 67 11.10 -0.72 -1.00
CA ILE A 67 9.93 -0.22 -0.28
C ILE A 67 8.87 -1.31 -0.33
N LYS A 68 8.51 -1.85 0.84
CA LYS A 68 7.41 -2.79 1.02
C LYS A 68 6.09 -2.05 0.89
N VAL A 69 5.15 -2.67 0.19
CA VAL A 69 3.74 -2.29 0.20
C VAL A 69 3.03 -3.18 1.21
N MET A 70 2.54 -2.56 2.27
CA MET A 70 1.80 -3.25 3.32
C MET A 70 0.34 -2.82 3.25
N GLY A 71 -0.58 -3.76 3.04
CA GLY A 71 -2.00 -3.51 3.29
C GLY A 71 -2.26 -3.44 4.79
N TYR A 72 -3.20 -2.61 5.21
CA TYR A 72 -3.69 -2.66 6.58
C TYR A 72 -5.18 -2.35 6.66
N ILE A 73 -5.79 -2.87 7.72
CA ILE A 73 -7.19 -2.63 8.06
C ILE A 73 -7.22 -2.24 9.52
N GLU A 74 -7.87 -1.12 9.81
CA GLU A 74 -8.16 -0.64 11.15
C GLU A 74 -9.68 -0.67 11.34
N ILE A 75 -10.12 -1.51 12.27
CA ILE A 75 -11.54 -1.70 12.59
C ILE A 75 -11.93 -0.76 13.73
N ILE A 76 -12.90 0.12 13.50
CA ILE A 76 -13.38 1.10 14.49
C ILE A 76 -14.57 0.50 15.25
N GLY A 77 -14.55 0.54 16.58
CA GLY A 77 -15.68 0.10 17.43
C GLY A 77 -15.40 -1.06 18.39
N ASN A 78 -14.20 -1.66 18.32
CA ASN A 78 -13.61 -2.58 19.30
C ASN A 78 -12.18 -2.09 19.60
N PRO A 79 -11.37 -2.66 20.53
CA PRO A 79 -9.96 -2.22 20.63
C PRO A 79 -9.34 -2.26 19.23
N SER A 80 -8.90 -1.11 18.72
CA SER A 80 -8.54 -0.95 17.31
C SER A 80 -7.58 -2.06 16.88
N VAL A 81 -8.09 -3.01 16.09
CA VAL A 81 -7.27 -4.12 15.58
C VAL A 81 -6.69 -3.66 14.26
N VAL A 82 -5.36 -3.51 14.22
CA VAL A 82 -4.63 -3.22 12.99
C VAL A 82 -4.06 -4.52 12.46
N SER A 83 -4.68 -5.07 11.41
CA SER A 83 -4.10 -6.19 10.66
C SER A 83 -3.17 -5.64 9.59
N THR A 84 -1.95 -6.18 9.45
CA THR A 84 -0.99 -5.74 8.42
C THR A 84 -0.56 -6.88 7.52
N PHE A 85 -0.63 -6.68 6.20
CA PHE A 85 -0.35 -7.68 5.18
C PHE A 85 0.77 -7.21 4.27
N HIS A 86 1.90 -7.92 4.23
CA HIS A 86 2.93 -7.63 3.22
C HIS A 86 2.50 -8.21 1.87
N ILE A 87 2.02 -7.36 0.97
CA ILE A 87 1.42 -7.76 -0.31
C ILE A 87 2.38 -7.61 -1.50
N GLY A 88 3.50 -6.91 -1.34
CA GLY A 88 4.55 -6.80 -2.35
C GLY A 88 5.49 -5.63 -2.12
N PHE A 89 6.13 -5.18 -3.19
CA PHE A 89 7.08 -4.07 -3.18
C PHE A 89 6.74 -3.03 -4.25
N LEU A 90 7.20 -1.79 -4.06
CA LEU A 90 7.30 -0.87 -5.18
C LEU A 90 8.32 -1.40 -6.20
N PRO A 91 8.09 -1.20 -7.51
CA PRO A 91 9.10 -1.56 -8.51
C PRO A 91 10.41 -0.83 -8.24
N LYS A 92 11.55 -1.52 -8.45
CA LYS A 92 12.88 -0.96 -8.21
C LYS A 92 13.12 0.42 -8.84
N PRO A 93 12.70 0.69 -10.09
CA PRO A 93 12.87 2.02 -10.70
C PRO A 93 12.16 3.14 -9.92
N ILE A 94 10.95 2.85 -9.45
CA ILE A 94 10.14 3.79 -8.65
C ILE A 94 10.80 4.03 -7.29
N ALA A 95 11.18 2.96 -6.60
CA ALA A 95 11.79 3.05 -5.28
C ALA A 95 13.13 3.82 -5.32
N ARG A 96 13.92 3.63 -6.37
CA ARG A 96 15.15 4.39 -6.60
C ARG A 96 14.87 5.87 -6.86
N LYS A 97 13.91 6.18 -7.73
CA LYS A 97 13.55 7.57 -8.03
C LYS A 97 13.06 8.33 -6.80
N LEU A 98 12.20 7.71 -5.99
CA LEU A 98 11.73 8.30 -4.73
C LEU A 98 12.88 8.67 -3.79
N LYS A 99 13.92 7.84 -3.73
CA LYS A 99 15.14 8.16 -2.98
C LYS A 99 15.91 9.31 -3.62
N ASP A 100 16.11 9.28 -4.94
CA ASP A 100 16.86 10.30 -5.67
C ASP A 100 16.19 11.69 -5.56
N ASP A 101 14.86 11.71 -5.48
CA ASP A 101 14.04 12.90 -5.22
C ASP A 101 14.04 13.33 -3.73
N GLY A 102 14.79 12.63 -2.87
CA GLY A 102 14.90 12.94 -1.44
C GLY A 102 13.64 12.64 -0.61
N VAL A 103 12.71 11.85 -1.15
CA VAL A 103 11.43 11.58 -0.49
C VAL A 103 11.60 10.47 0.55
N ASN A 104 11.26 10.79 1.81
CA ASN A 104 11.25 9.80 2.88
C ASN A 104 10.01 8.91 2.74
N ALA A 105 10.20 7.59 2.74
CA ALA A 105 9.13 6.60 2.67
C ALA A 105 8.09 6.74 3.81
N GLU A 106 8.50 7.25 4.98
CA GLU A 106 7.62 7.55 6.11
C GLU A 106 6.60 8.67 5.82
N ARG A 107 6.88 9.49 4.79
CA ARG A 107 5.99 10.55 4.30
C ARG A 107 5.25 10.13 3.03
N LEU A 108 5.30 8.85 2.66
CA LEU A 108 4.60 8.35 1.48
C LEU A 108 3.29 7.66 1.86
N PHE A 109 2.23 8.01 1.13
CA PHE A 109 0.96 7.32 1.19
C PHE A 109 0.69 6.61 -0.13
N ALA A 110 -0.05 5.51 -0.06
CA ALA A 110 -0.49 4.80 -1.25
C ALA A 110 -2.01 4.59 -1.21
N ALA A 111 -2.67 4.85 -2.34
CA ALA A 111 -4.07 4.50 -2.54
C ALA A 111 -4.17 3.38 -3.58
N LEU A 112 -4.88 2.31 -3.24
CA LEU A 112 -5.12 1.21 -4.17
C LEU A 112 -6.10 1.67 -5.27
N THR A 113 -5.71 1.59 -6.54
CA THR A 113 -6.53 2.12 -7.65
C THR A 113 -7.21 1.02 -8.46
N LYS A 114 -6.54 -0.12 -8.64
CA LYS A 114 -7.07 -1.28 -9.37
C LYS A 114 -6.53 -2.56 -8.76
N MET A 115 -7.36 -3.60 -8.69
CA MET A 115 -6.92 -4.92 -8.25
C MET A 115 -7.63 -6.04 -9.01
N SER A 116 -6.97 -7.19 -9.10
CA SER A 116 -7.52 -8.44 -9.64
C SER A 116 -6.91 -9.60 -8.87
N ALA A 117 -7.74 -10.56 -8.46
CA ALA A 117 -7.29 -11.77 -7.77
C ALA A 117 -6.64 -12.78 -8.74
N THR A 118 -7.09 -12.82 -10.00
CA THR A 118 -6.71 -13.88 -10.95
C THR A 118 -6.43 -13.32 -12.35
N PRO A 119 -5.16 -13.23 -12.78
CA PRO A 119 -3.94 -13.38 -11.97
C PRO A 119 -3.79 -12.22 -10.95
N PRO A 120 -3.08 -12.44 -9.82
CA PRO A 120 -2.95 -11.42 -8.78
C PRO A 120 -2.23 -10.18 -9.32
N LYS A 121 -2.93 -9.06 -9.33
CA LYS A 121 -2.46 -7.76 -9.83
C LYS A 121 -3.06 -6.67 -8.96
N ALA A 122 -2.25 -5.67 -8.60
CA ALA A 122 -2.72 -4.47 -7.95
C ALA A 122 -1.91 -3.25 -8.41
N HIS A 123 -2.60 -2.14 -8.61
CA HIS A 123 -2.04 -0.84 -8.96
C HIS A 123 -2.33 0.15 -7.84
N LEU A 124 -1.39 1.06 -7.60
CA LEU A 124 -1.53 2.09 -6.59
C LEU A 124 -1.12 3.46 -7.13
N ASP A 125 -1.66 4.51 -6.51
CA ASP A 125 -1.16 5.88 -6.64
C ASP A 125 -0.32 6.23 -5.42
N ILE A 126 0.78 6.96 -5.61
CA ILE A 126 1.68 7.38 -4.53
C ILE A 126 1.52 8.88 -4.27
N TYR A 127 1.44 9.26 -2.99
CA TYR A 127 1.32 10.63 -2.51
C TYR A 127 2.41 10.93 -1.50
N SER A 128 2.85 12.19 -1.40
CA SER A 128 3.82 12.62 -0.37
C SER A 128 3.23 13.66 0.58
N ALA A 129 3.29 13.38 1.89
CA ALA A 129 2.96 14.30 2.99
C ALA A 129 3.82 15.56 2.99
#